data_AF-A0AAW4PFZ0-F1
#
_entry.id   AF-A0AAW4PFZ0-F1
#
_cell.length_a   1.000
_cell.length_b   1.000
_cell.length_c   1.000
_cell.angle_alpha   90.00
_cell.angle_beta   90.00
_cell.angle_gamma   90.00
#
_symmetry.space_group_name_H-M   'P 1'
#
loop_
_entity.id
_entity.type
_entity.pdbx_description
1 polymer ?
#
loop_
_entity_poly.entity_id
_entity_poly.type
_entity_poly.pdbx_seq_one_letter_code
_entity_poly.pdbx_strand_id
1 'polypeptide(L)'
;MRDTGTSVATEVVGPTGHVGLEPLVATTLNGETAVHPGCPLKRARSIAESFDDSTIPTEGAMEVVDHEPGTFTLPIPEEGPLAIGEQQALGTCGWAIPGSIEDYRAGAGSLPADLKLADVLSRLRETGLRGRGDASADADADGSVVRVSNPDTTDETDTDAPRTTDQ
;
A
#
# COMPACT_ATOMS: atom_id res chain seq x y z
N MET A 1 -1.70 -30.24 30.90
CA MET A 1 -2.89 -29.57 30.35
C MET A 1 -2.39 -28.26 29.78
N ARG A 2 -2.18 -28.17 28.46
CA ARG A 2 -1.73 -26.92 27.82
C ARG A 2 -2.96 -26.01 27.72
N ASP A 3 -2.79 -24.77 28.17
CA ASP A 3 -3.82 -23.76 28.08
C ASP A 3 -4.08 -23.44 26.60
N THR A 4 -5.32 -23.63 26.16
CA THR A 4 -5.81 -23.21 24.85
C THR A 4 -6.26 -21.75 25.01
N GLY A 5 -5.34 -20.78 24.89
CA GLY A 5 -5.63 -19.41 25.33
C GLY A 5 -5.19 -18.27 24.42
N THR A 6 -3.99 -18.32 23.83
CA THR A 6 -3.44 -17.14 23.13
C THR A 6 -3.31 -17.44 21.64
N SER A 7 -4.32 -17.03 20.88
CA SER A 7 -4.22 -16.99 19.42
C SER A 7 -3.39 -15.76 19.05
N VAL A 8 -2.32 -15.93 18.28
CA VAL A 8 -1.53 -14.81 17.73
C VAL A 8 -2.37 -14.10 16.68
N ALA A 9 -2.54 -12.78 16.84
CA ALA A 9 -3.20 -11.96 15.84
C ALA A 9 -2.36 -11.97 14.56
N THR A 10 -2.98 -12.33 13.43
CA THR A 10 -2.29 -12.41 12.13
C THR A 10 -3.11 -11.66 11.11
N GLU A 11 -2.46 -10.74 10.40
CA GLU A 11 -3.08 -9.92 9.37
C GLU A 11 -2.46 -10.22 8.01
N VAL A 12 -3.26 -10.14 6.95
CA VAL A 12 -2.80 -10.31 5.57
C VAL A 12 -2.66 -8.92 4.94
N VAL A 13 -1.41 -8.57 4.65
CA VAL A 13 -1.03 -7.27 4.07
C VAL A 13 -0.72 -7.40 2.58
N GLY A 14 -0.60 -6.26 1.89
CA GLY A 14 -0.15 -6.23 0.49
C GLY A 14 1.34 -6.63 0.35
N PRO A 15 1.83 -6.87 -0.87
CA PRO A 15 3.25 -7.17 -1.09
C PRO A 15 4.13 -5.94 -0.81
N THR A 16 5.40 -6.17 -0.49
CA THR A 16 6.42 -5.10 -0.40
C THR A 16 6.88 -4.59 -1.76
N GLY A 17 6.49 -5.28 -2.83
CA GLY A 17 6.99 -5.04 -4.19
C GLY A 17 8.32 -5.73 -4.50
N HIS A 18 8.99 -6.35 -3.50
CA HIS A 18 10.23 -7.08 -3.70
C HIS A 18 9.99 -8.58 -3.89
N VAL A 19 9.70 -9.00 -5.13
CA VAL A 19 9.35 -10.39 -5.48
C VAL A 19 10.37 -11.44 -5.00
N GLY A 20 11.65 -11.10 -4.89
CA GLY A 20 12.70 -12.00 -4.40
C GLY A 20 12.63 -12.32 -2.90
N LEU A 21 11.81 -11.60 -2.12
CA LEU A 21 11.61 -11.83 -0.69
C LEU A 21 10.30 -12.54 -0.37
N GLU A 22 9.41 -12.65 -1.36
CA GLU A 22 8.09 -13.25 -1.15
C GLU A 22 8.18 -14.80 -1.09
N PRO A 23 7.40 -15.47 -0.23
CA PRO A 23 6.48 -14.89 0.76
C PRO A 23 7.20 -14.26 1.95
N LEU A 24 6.81 -13.04 2.34
CA LEU A 24 7.36 -12.35 3.51
C LEU A 24 6.46 -12.55 4.74
N VAL A 25 7.07 -12.81 5.89
CA VAL A 25 6.36 -12.77 7.20
C VAL A 25 7.06 -11.75 8.08
N ALA A 26 6.29 -10.82 8.64
CA ALA A 26 6.76 -9.91 9.68
C ALA A 26 6.10 -10.27 11.00
N THR A 27 6.86 -10.24 12.08
CA THR A 27 6.34 -10.35 13.44
C THR A 27 6.74 -9.10 14.21
N THR A 28 5.84 -8.57 15.03
CA THR A 28 6.07 -7.30 15.72
C THR A 28 5.72 -7.42 17.19
N LEU A 29 6.63 -7.01 18.06
CA LEU A 29 6.44 -6.99 19.51
C LEU A 29 7.12 -5.75 20.10
N ASN A 30 6.39 -4.94 20.87
CA ASN A 30 6.94 -3.81 21.63
C ASN A 30 7.82 -2.81 20.85
N GLY A 31 7.53 -2.60 19.56
CA GLY A 31 8.32 -1.69 18.70
C GLY A 31 9.50 -2.38 18.00
N GLU A 32 9.65 -3.69 18.14
CA GLU A 32 10.61 -4.48 17.38
C GLU A 32 9.87 -5.27 16.30
N THR A 33 10.38 -5.25 15.08
CA THR A 33 9.85 -6.06 13.97
C THR A 33 10.92 -6.94 13.35
N ALA A 34 10.69 -8.25 13.37
CA ALA A 34 11.53 -9.24 12.70
C ALA A 34 10.92 -9.59 11.33
N VAL A 35 11.74 -9.53 10.29
CA VAL A 35 11.31 -9.79 8.90
C VAL A 35 11.88 -11.11 8.40
N HIS A 36 11.02 -12.02 7.98
CA HIS A 36 11.36 -13.36 7.51
C HIS A 36 11.05 -13.52 6.01
N PRO A 37 12.04 -13.35 5.12
CA PRO A 37 11.85 -13.51 3.68
C PRO A 37 11.76 -14.98 3.26
N GLY A 38 11.10 -15.24 2.13
CA GLY A 38 11.01 -16.56 1.52
C GLY A 38 10.41 -17.60 2.47
N CYS A 39 9.44 -17.20 3.30
CA CYS A 39 8.91 -17.98 4.40
C CYS A 39 7.82 -18.94 3.90
N PRO A 40 8.11 -20.26 3.76
CA PRO A 40 7.08 -21.22 3.39
C PRO A 40 6.07 -21.37 4.53
N LEU A 41 4.84 -21.80 4.21
CA LEU A 41 3.75 -21.96 5.19
C LEU A 41 4.15 -22.75 6.45
N LYS A 42 4.98 -23.80 6.31
CA LYS A 42 5.46 -24.58 7.45
C LYS A 42 6.29 -23.72 8.41
N ARG A 43 7.16 -22.86 7.89
CA ARG A 43 7.99 -21.94 8.68
C ARG A 43 7.13 -20.84 9.31
N ALA A 44 6.20 -20.27 8.55
CA ALA A 44 5.28 -19.25 9.06
C ALA A 44 4.47 -19.77 10.27
N ARG A 45 4.00 -21.02 10.21
CA ARG A 45 3.34 -21.68 11.36
C ARG A 45 4.27 -21.83 12.56
N SER A 46 5.50 -22.29 12.35
CA SER A 46 6.47 -22.42 13.44
C SER A 46 6.80 -21.06 14.08
N ILE A 47 6.92 -20.00 13.27
CA ILE A 47 7.10 -18.63 13.78
C ILE A 47 5.90 -18.24 14.65
N ALA A 48 4.68 -18.39 14.15
CA ALA A 48 3.46 -18.07 14.90
C ALA A 48 3.30 -18.91 16.19
N GLU A 49 3.69 -20.18 16.18
CA GLU A 49 3.67 -21.05 17.37
C GLU A 49 4.74 -20.66 18.40
N SER A 50 5.85 -20.08 17.96
CA SER A 50 6.93 -19.59 18.83
C SER A 50 6.74 -18.15 19.31
N PHE A 51 5.81 -17.42 18.69
CA PHE A 51 5.53 -16.03 19.03
C PHE A 51 4.75 -15.99 20.35
N ASP A 52 5.32 -15.32 21.35
CA ASP A 52 4.69 -15.09 22.64
C ASP A 52 4.73 -13.60 22.99
N ASP A 53 4.00 -13.20 24.05
CA ASP A 53 3.87 -11.80 24.44
C ASP A 53 5.16 -11.19 25.01
N SER A 54 6.27 -11.94 25.04
CA SER A 54 7.53 -11.53 25.66
C SER A 54 8.74 -11.54 24.73
N THR A 55 8.72 -12.38 23.68
CA THR A 55 9.89 -12.59 22.82
C THR A 55 9.48 -12.69 21.36
N ILE A 56 10.18 -11.93 20.52
CA ILE A 56 10.04 -12.02 19.07
C ILE A 56 10.87 -13.19 18.50
N PRO A 57 10.31 -14.02 17.61
CA PRO A 57 11.07 -15.07 16.92
C PRO A 57 12.09 -14.45 15.95
N THR A 58 13.37 -14.70 16.19
CA THR A 58 14.46 -14.13 15.35
C THR A 58 15.14 -15.16 14.46
N GLU A 59 14.85 -16.45 14.65
CA GLU A 59 15.52 -17.51 13.87
C GLU A 59 15.22 -17.35 12.38
N GLY A 60 16.28 -17.10 11.60
CA GLY A 60 16.25 -16.77 10.17
C GLY A 60 15.32 -15.62 9.81
N ALA A 61 15.17 -14.65 10.71
CA ALA A 61 14.89 -13.28 10.31
C ALA A 61 16.09 -12.73 9.52
N MET A 62 15.82 -11.87 8.54
CA MET A 62 16.85 -11.11 7.86
C MET A 62 17.46 -10.08 8.82
N GLU A 63 16.58 -9.36 9.52
CA GLU A 63 16.92 -8.31 10.48
C GLU A 63 15.76 -8.15 11.47
N VAL A 64 16.08 -7.62 12.65
CA VAL A 64 15.11 -7.13 13.63
C VAL A 64 15.29 -5.62 13.68
N VAL A 65 14.21 -4.90 13.39
CA VAL A 65 14.21 -3.44 13.25
C VAL A 65 13.46 -2.82 14.42
N ASP A 66 14.14 -1.94 15.14
CA ASP A 66 13.55 -1.08 16.16
C ASP A 66 12.78 0.07 15.51
N HIS A 67 11.56 0.33 15.98
CA HIS A 67 10.73 1.42 15.51
C HIS A 67 9.76 1.90 16.59
N GLU A 68 9.20 3.09 16.39
CA GLU A 68 8.13 3.58 17.26
C GLU A 68 6.92 2.63 17.21
N PRO A 69 6.38 2.18 18.36
CA PRO A 69 5.18 1.37 18.39
C PRO A 69 4.01 2.06 17.65
N GLY A 70 3.29 1.30 16.82
CA GLY A 70 2.17 1.84 16.04
C GLY A 70 2.58 2.62 14.79
N THR A 71 3.81 2.46 14.30
CA THR A 71 4.20 2.95 12.97
C THR A 71 3.24 2.44 11.87
N PHE A 72 2.98 3.29 10.87
CA PHE A 72 2.05 3.00 9.77
C PHE A 72 2.74 2.57 8.48
N THR A 73 4.06 2.43 8.53
CA THR A 73 4.90 2.01 7.41
C THR A 73 5.74 0.83 7.82
N LEU A 74 6.05 -0.06 6.87
CA LEU A 74 6.91 -1.20 7.11
C LEU A 74 8.24 -0.73 7.72
N PRO A 75 8.66 -1.24 8.90
CA PRO A 75 9.98 -0.96 9.46
C PRO A 75 11.06 -1.40 8.46
N ILE A 76 11.88 -0.45 8.02
CA ILE A 76 12.90 -0.68 7.00
C ILE A 76 14.24 -0.96 7.69
N PRO A 77 14.92 -2.08 7.39
CA PRO A 77 16.26 -2.37 7.90
C PRO A 77 17.30 -1.37 7.42
N GLU A 78 18.44 -1.28 8.11
CA GLU A 78 19.53 -0.37 7.69
C GLU A 78 20.21 -0.84 6.40
N GLU A 79 20.24 -2.15 6.17
CA GLU A 79 20.89 -2.75 5.02
C GLU A 79 19.97 -3.73 4.26
N GLY A 80 20.41 -4.10 3.05
CA GLY A 80 19.78 -5.15 2.27
C GLY A 80 18.62 -4.69 1.37
N PRO A 81 17.84 -5.64 0.85
CA PRO A 81 16.92 -5.40 -0.27
C PRO A 81 15.71 -4.51 0.06
N LEU A 82 15.35 -4.39 1.34
CA LEU A 82 14.28 -3.49 1.79
C LEU A 82 14.79 -2.06 2.04
N ALA A 83 16.08 -1.88 2.29
CA ALA A 83 16.74 -0.59 2.57
C ALA A 83 16.94 0.30 1.33
N ILE A 84 16.37 -0.06 0.17
CA ILE A 84 16.64 0.62 -1.09
C ILE A 84 15.75 1.85 -1.25
N GLY A 85 16.37 3.02 -1.12
CA GLY A 85 15.78 4.33 -1.45
C GLY A 85 14.73 4.82 -0.46
N GLU A 86 14.07 5.93 -0.80
CA GLU A 86 12.99 6.50 0.00
C GLU A 86 11.62 6.06 -0.54
N GLN A 87 10.88 5.30 0.25
CA GLN A 87 9.56 4.78 -0.14
C GLN A 87 8.42 5.75 0.18
N GLN A 88 8.49 6.98 -0.34
CA GLN A 88 7.49 8.02 0.00
C GLN A 88 6.06 7.66 -0.43
N ALA A 89 5.89 7.03 -1.59
CA ALA A 89 4.58 6.63 -2.11
C ALA A 89 4.16 5.20 -1.71
N LEU A 90 5.14 4.35 -1.37
CA LEU A 90 4.93 2.92 -1.15
C LEU A 90 5.14 2.51 0.31
N GLY A 91 5.38 3.44 1.23
CA GLY A 91 5.75 3.11 2.61
C GLY A 91 4.75 2.24 3.37
N THR A 92 3.47 2.24 2.98
CA THR A 92 2.43 1.39 3.56
C THR A 92 2.32 0.00 2.91
N CYS A 93 2.94 -0.21 1.75
CA CYS A 93 2.98 -1.51 1.09
C CYS A 93 3.76 -2.51 1.95
N GLY A 94 3.26 -3.74 2.07
CA GLY A 94 3.85 -4.71 3.00
C GLY A 94 3.45 -4.54 4.47
N TRP A 95 2.59 -3.56 4.80
CA TRP A 95 2.26 -3.23 6.18
C TRP A 95 0.78 -2.95 6.42
N ALA A 96 0.15 -2.16 5.56
CA ALA A 96 -1.28 -1.89 5.65
C ALA A 96 -2.11 -3.06 5.08
N ILE A 97 -3.25 -3.34 5.72
CA ILE A 97 -4.25 -4.31 5.24
C ILE A 97 -4.98 -3.71 4.02
N PRO A 98 -4.89 -4.35 2.84
CA PRO A 98 -5.58 -3.87 1.65
C PRO A 98 -7.10 -3.80 1.87
N GLY A 99 -7.69 -2.65 1.59
CA GLY A 99 -9.12 -2.41 1.78
C GLY A 99 -9.52 -1.94 3.18
N SER A 100 -8.59 -1.88 4.14
CA SER A 100 -8.83 -1.26 5.45
C SER A 100 -8.86 0.26 5.32
N ILE A 101 -10.00 0.87 5.66
CA ILE A 101 -10.14 2.34 5.71
C ILE A 101 -9.30 2.91 6.86
N GLU A 102 -9.18 2.18 7.96
CA GLU A 102 -8.41 2.60 9.13
C GLU A 102 -6.92 2.69 8.79
N ASP A 103 -6.33 1.63 8.27
CA ASP A 103 -4.93 1.58 7.85
C ASP A 103 -4.64 2.62 6.77
N TYR A 104 -5.56 2.78 5.81
CA TYR A 104 -5.43 3.81 4.79
C TYR A 104 -5.36 5.22 5.40
N ARG A 105 -6.26 5.55 6.35
CA ARG A 105 -6.25 6.87 7.01
C ARG A 105 -5.01 7.07 7.86
N ALA A 106 -4.55 6.02 8.52
CA ALA A 106 -3.38 6.06 9.37
C ALA A 106 -2.09 6.30 8.55
N GLY A 107 -1.96 5.64 7.40
CA GLY A 107 -0.78 5.78 6.53
C GLY A 107 -0.81 6.95 5.54
N ALA A 108 -1.99 7.40 5.08
CA ALA A 108 -2.11 8.48 4.08
C ALA A 108 -1.82 9.88 4.66
N GLY A 109 -1.78 10.03 5.98
CA GLY A 109 -1.74 11.32 6.65
C GLY A 109 -3.07 12.07 6.55
N SER A 110 -3.25 13.07 7.41
CA SER A 110 -4.47 13.89 7.43
C SER A 110 -4.36 15.06 6.45
N LEU A 111 -5.31 15.16 5.51
CA LEU A 111 -5.48 16.37 4.71
C LEU A 111 -6.36 17.38 5.46
N PRO A 112 -5.98 18.67 5.52
CA PRO A 112 -6.85 19.70 6.07
C PRO A 112 -8.19 19.75 5.33
N ALA A 113 -9.28 19.75 6.09
CA ALA A 113 -10.63 19.74 5.54
C ALA A 113 -10.99 21.02 4.75
N ASP A 114 -10.23 22.08 4.94
CA ASP A 114 -10.42 23.41 4.36
C ASP A 114 -9.43 23.76 3.22
N LEU A 115 -8.76 22.74 2.66
CA LEU A 115 -7.86 22.93 1.52
C LEU A 115 -8.59 23.56 0.33
N LYS A 116 -8.13 24.74 -0.10
CA LYS A 116 -8.62 25.37 -1.32
C LYS A 116 -7.92 24.75 -2.52
N LEU A 117 -8.67 24.55 -3.59
CA LEU A 117 -8.15 23.99 -4.85
C LEU A 117 -6.92 24.75 -5.37
N ALA A 118 -6.93 26.08 -5.30
CA ALA A 118 -5.81 26.91 -5.74
C ALA A 118 -4.53 26.62 -4.94
N ASP A 119 -4.65 26.41 -3.63
CA ASP A 119 -3.51 26.10 -2.76
C ASP A 119 -2.96 24.70 -3.04
N VAL A 120 -3.85 23.72 -3.25
CA VAL A 120 -3.48 22.35 -3.65
C VAL A 120 -2.73 22.35 -4.98
N LEU A 121 -3.26 23.03 -6.00
CA LEU A 121 -2.62 23.11 -7.32
C LEU A 121 -1.28 23.83 -7.27
N SER A 122 -1.14 24.87 -6.43
CA SER A 122 0.13 25.58 -6.26
C SER A 122 1.18 24.68 -5.62
N ARG A 123 0.83 23.97 -4.54
CA ARG A 123 1.71 22.98 -3.89
C ARG A 123 2.12 21.84 -4.82
N LEU A 124 1.17 21.31 -5.61
CA LEU A 124 1.46 20.26 -6.59
C LEU A 124 2.42 20.72 -7.70
N ARG A 125 2.41 22.01 -8.08
CA ARG A 125 3.36 22.56 -9.04
C ARG A 125 4.75 22.73 -8.39
N GLU A 126 4.79 23.18 -7.15
CA GLU A 126 6.03 23.35 -6.38
C GLU A 126 6.77 22.03 -6.13
N THR A 127 6.04 20.91 -6.00
CA THR A 127 6.67 19.58 -5.85
C THR A 127 7.38 19.11 -7.12
N GLY A 128 7.14 19.77 -8.27
CA GLY A 128 7.68 19.36 -9.56
C GLY A 128 7.15 18.00 -10.03
N LEU A 129 6.06 17.50 -9.45
CA LEU A 129 5.50 16.19 -9.82
C LEU A 129 5.17 16.17 -11.32
N ARG A 130 5.43 15.01 -11.93
CA ARG A 130 5.16 14.72 -13.34
C ARG A 130 4.36 13.43 -13.42
N GLY A 131 3.65 13.23 -14.53
CA GLY A 131 3.03 11.95 -14.82
C GLY A 131 4.04 10.81 -14.64
N ARG A 132 3.61 9.69 -14.05
CA ARG A 132 4.45 8.50 -13.83
C ARG A 132 4.20 7.41 -14.89
N GLY A 133 3.39 7.73 -15.89
CA GLY A 133 3.22 6.91 -17.09
C GLY A 133 4.26 7.23 -18.17
N ASP A 134 4.17 6.48 -19.26
CA ASP A 134 4.98 6.62 -20.47
C ASP A 134 4.95 8.02 -21.10
N ALA A 135 3.85 8.75 -20.95
CA ALA A 135 3.68 10.12 -21.47
C ALA A 135 4.53 11.22 -20.80
N SER A 136 5.40 10.87 -19.84
CA SER A 136 6.31 11.81 -19.19
C SER A 136 7.66 11.98 -19.90
N ALA A 137 7.93 11.15 -20.90
CA ALA A 137 9.07 11.27 -21.79
C ALA A 137 8.63 11.94 -23.10
N ASP A 138 8.35 13.24 -23.05
CA ASP A 138 8.52 14.11 -24.21
C ASP A 138 8.74 15.55 -23.72
N ALA A 139 9.71 16.22 -24.34
CA ALA A 139 10.23 17.54 -23.98
C ALA A 139 9.14 18.57 -23.69
N ASP A 140 9.47 19.58 -22.86
CA ASP A 140 8.63 20.71 -22.43
C ASP A 140 7.50 21.04 -23.43
N ALA A 141 6.37 20.35 -23.29
CA ALA A 141 5.21 20.60 -24.11
C ALA A 141 4.51 21.81 -23.50
N ASP A 142 4.51 22.93 -24.23
CA ASP A 142 3.67 24.09 -23.96
C ASP A 142 2.20 23.65 -23.86
N GLY A 143 1.79 23.32 -22.64
CA GLY A 143 0.44 23.49 -22.10
C GLY A 143 -0.77 22.99 -22.91
N SER A 144 -0.64 22.02 -23.82
CA SER A 144 -1.80 21.44 -24.50
C SER A 144 -1.95 19.95 -24.22
N VAL A 145 -2.94 19.63 -23.39
CA VAL A 145 -3.42 18.25 -23.20
C VAL A 145 -4.34 17.93 -24.38
N VAL A 146 -3.89 17.06 -25.30
CA VAL A 146 -4.74 16.51 -26.37
C VAL A 146 -5.42 15.25 -25.83
N ARG A 147 -6.75 15.30 -25.70
CA ARG A 147 -7.57 14.15 -25.33
C ARG A 147 -7.82 13.30 -26.58
N VAL A 148 -7.21 12.12 -26.65
CA VAL A 148 -7.57 11.10 -27.65
C VAL A 148 -8.70 10.25 -27.07
N SER A 149 -9.83 10.16 -27.76
CA SER A 149 -10.95 9.28 -27.42
C SER A 149 -11.22 8.36 -28.61
N ASN A 150 -11.38 7.07 -28.32
CA ASN A 150 -11.71 6.06 -29.32
C ASN A 150 -13.19 6.20 -29.71
N PRO A 151 -13.55 6.35 -31.00
CA PRO A 151 -14.94 6.62 -31.41
C PRO A 151 -15.92 5.44 -31.29
N ASP A 152 -15.49 4.24 -30.90
CA ASP A 152 -16.33 3.04 -30.90
C ASP A 152 -17.20 2.84 -29.64
N THR A 153 -17.71 3.93 -29.04
CA THR A 153 -18.80 3.81 -28.07
C THR A 153 -19.99 4.64 -28.56
N THR A 154 -20.79 4.05 -29.43
CA THR A 154 -22.11 4.60 -29.76
C THR A 154 -23.03 4.43 -28.56
N ASP A 155 -23.35 5.59 -27.99
CA ASP A 155 -24.39 5.83 -27.00
C ASP A 155 -25.77 5.63 -27.68
N GLU A 156 -26.42 4.49 -27.43
CA GLU A 156 -27.84 4.31 -27.79
C GLU A 156 -28.68 5.10 -26.77
N THR A 157 -28.95 6.36 -27.12
CA THR A 157 -29.97 7.15 -26.43
C THR A 157 -31.35 6.73 -26.93
N ASP A 158 -32.02 5.99 -26.05
CA ASP A 158 -33.42 5.58 -26.14
C ASP A 158 -34.32 6.82 -26.33
N THR A 159 -34.80 7.02 -27.56
CA THR A 159 -35.78 8.06 -27.91
C THR A 159 -37.16 7.42 -27.94
N ASP A 160 -37.89 7.55 -26.83
CA ASP A 160 -39.29 7.18 -26.75
C ASP A 160 -40.15 8.21 -27.53
N ALA A 161 -40.78 7.75 -28.61
CA ALA A 161 -41.75 8.51 -29.39
C ALA A 161 -43.14 7.85 -29.25
N PRO A 162 -44.20 8.59 -28.91
CA PRO A 162 -45.52 8.01 -28.74
C PRO A 162 -46.15 7.61 -30.08
N ARG A 163 -46.59 6.34 -30.17
CA ARG A 163 -47.37 5.80 -31.29
C ARG A 163 -48.77 6.40 -31.30
N THR A 164 -49.14 7.04 -32.42
CA THR A 164 -50.54 7.22 -32.83
C THR A 164 -51.16 5.87 -33.18
N THR A 165 -52.38 5.61 -32.72
CA THR A 165 -53.26 4.61 -33.33
C THR A 165 -54.65 5.22 -33.44
N ASP A 166 -55.07 5.34 -34.68
CA ASP A 166 -56.37 5.75 -35.17
C ASP A 166 -57.29 4.53 -35.19
N GLN A 167 -58.42 4.57 -34.47
CA GLN A 167 -59.72 3.93 -34.76
C GLN A 167 -60.82 4.56 -33.92
#